data_AF-A0A915PBF9-F1
#
_entry.id   AF-A0A915PBF9-F1
#
_cell.length_a   1.000
_cell.length_b   1.000
_cell.length_c   1.000
_cell.angle_alpha   90.00
_cell.angle_beta   90.00
_cell.angle_gamma   90.00
#
_symmetry.space_group_name_H-M   'P 1'
#
loop_
_entity.id
_entity.type
_entity.pdbx_description
1 polymer ?
#
loop_
_entity_poly.entity_id
_entity_poly.type
_entity_poly.pdbx_seq_one_letter_code
_entity_poly.pdbx_strand_id
1 'polypeptide(L)'
;MDACNTFGPLFKSRLDRVLKQSTNFKAFCFAHHIVKPVLQVGPTCGFASLSNALNIYNLNSHNLNDLVELGRSFGITNNGEIFSVEWFCNFIQKYWPSLHPKIAEFGEMKSSIVEYFGKRGNNKIPTILIPYDCDRGNFEPCNRNGLGAHWAILTGCLLLCDDSGEESNEENIKIIKSSNEFNNVVNVNNIL
;
A
#
# COMPACT_ATOMS: atom_id res chain seq x y z
N MET A 1 8.66 6.93 18.67
CA MET A 1 8.09 5.57 18.54
C MET A 1 8.83 4.95 17.38
N ASP A 2 9.69 3.96 17.66
CA ASP A 2 10.58 3.35 16.66
C ASP A 2 9.75 2.59 15.60
N ALA A 3 10.12 2.73 14.33
CA ALA A 3 9.45 2.09 13.20
C ALA A 3 9.48 0.56 13.36
N CYS A 4 10.57 0.06 13.95
CA CYS A 4 10.79 -1.36 14.22
C CYS A 4 9.76 -1.93 15.20
N ASN A 5 9.37 -1.16 16.22
CA ASN A 5 8.35 -1.58 17.19
C ASN A 5 6.93 -1.53 16.63
N THR A 6 6.74 -0.80 15.52
CA THR A 6 5.42 -0.57 14.91
C THR A 6 5.09 -1.59 13.82
N PHE A 7 6.08 -2.01 13.02
CA PHE A 7 5.87 -2.90 11.86
C PHE A 7 6.38 -4.34 12.06
N GLY A 8 7.00 -4.63 13.20
CA GLY A 8 7.42 -5.97 13.58
C GLY A 8 8.73 -6.47 12.93
N PRO A 9 9.15 -7.70 13.24
CA PRO A 9 10.49 -8.21 12.90
C PRO A 9 10.75 -8.35 11.39
N LEU A 10 9.74 -8.71 10.60
CA LEU A 10 9.88 -8.87 9.14
C LEU A 10 10.15 -7.54 8.45
N PHE A 11 9.47 -6.48 8.88
CA PHE A 11 9.74 -5.14 8.37
C PHE A 11 11.17 -4.71 8.71
N LYS A 12 11.60 -4.91 9.96
CA LYS A 12 12.98 -4.59 10.37
C LYS A 12 14.01 -5.37 9.55
N SER A 13 13.83 -6.67 9.36
CA SER A 13 14.74 -7.48 8.54
C SER A 13 14.82 -7.01 7.08
N ARG A 14 13.68 -6.64 6.47
CA ARG A 14 13.65 -6.09 5.12
C ARG A 14 14.29 -4.71 5.05
N LEU A 15 14.03 -3.85 6.02
CA LEU A 15 14.64 -2.53 6.14
C LEU A 15 16.16 -2.65 6.26
N ASP A 16 16.65 -3.48 7.19
CA ASP A 16 18.08 -3.75 7.37
C ASP A 16 18.73 -4.27 6.09
N ARG A 17 18.03 -5.16 5.35
CA ARG A 17 18.52 -5.66 4.06
C ARG A 17 18.65 -4.55 3.03
N VAL A 18 17.64 -3.70 2.90
CA VAL A 18 17.63 -2.57 1.96
C VAL A 18 18.73 -1.57 2.33
N LEU A 19 18.87 -1.21 3.60
CA LEU A 19 19.89 -0.27 4.07
C LEU A 19 21.30 -0.80 3.86
N LYS A 20 21.56 -2.09 4.10
CA LYS A 20 22.87 -2.72 3.86
C LYS A 20 23.27 -2.78 2.39
N GLN A 21 22.28 -2.80 1.48
CA GLN A 21 22.51 -2.86 0.03
C GLN A 21 22.54 -1.47 -0.61
N SER A 22 22.14 -0.44 0.13
CA SER A 22 22.05 0.93 -0.35
C SER A 22 23.36 1.68 -0.09
N THR A 23 23.73 2.56 -1.01
CA THR A 23 24.78 3.58 -0.80
C THR A 23 24.26 4.79 -0.02
N ASN A 24 22.96 4.81 0.30
CA ASN A 24 22.25 5.98 0.81
C ASN A 24 22.32 6.00 2.33
N PHE A 25 22.67 7.16 2.89
CA PHE A 25 22.91 7.30 4.33
C PHE A 25 21.65 7.65 5.13
N LYS A 26 20.57 8.09 4.46
CA LYS A 26 19.30 8.47 5.09
C LYS A 26 18.13 7.71 4.48
N ALA A 27 17.24 7.21 5.35
CA ALA A 27 15.99 6.59 4.96
C ALA A 27 14.80 7.19 5.70
N PHE A 28 13.73 7.45 4.98
CA PHE A 28 12.48 7.94 5.55
C PHE A 28 11.42 6.86 5.40
N CYS A 29 10.97 6.32 6.53
CA CYS A 29 9.85 5.41 6.54
C CYS A 29 8.57 6.22 6.62
N PHE A 30 7.76 6.15 5.57
CA PHE A 30 6.41 6.66 5.59
C PHE A 30 5.45 5.51 5.83
N ALA A 31 4.67 5.59 6.89
CA ALA A 31 3.64 4.60 7.13
C ALA A 31 2.38 5.29 7.63
N HIS A 32 1.31 5.14 6.85
CA HIS A 32 0.09 5.88 7.11
C HIS A 32 -0.87 5.14 8.05
N HIS A 33 -0.89 3.82 7.99
CA HIS A 33 -1.85 3.01 8.73
C HIS A 33 -1.23 1.73 9.28
N ILE A 34 -1.44 1.48 10.57
CA ILE A 34 -1.21 0.17 11.18
C ILE A 34 -2.50 -0.62 10.98
N VAL A 35 -2.44 -1.65 10.15
CA VAL A 35 -3.58 -2.48 9.81
C VAL A 35 -3.53 -3.75 10.66
N LYS A 36 -4.68 -4.17 11.21
CA LYS A 36 -4.81 -5.56 11.69
C LYS A 36 -5.05 -6.46 10.48
N PRO A 37 -4.05 -7.26 10.06
CA PRO A 37 -4.11 -7.94 8.78
C PRO A 37 -5.17 -9.05 8.78
N VAL A 38 -6.03 -9.02 7.78
CA VAL A 38 -6.88 -10.12 7.35
C VAL A 38 -6.10 -10.91 6.30
N LEU A 39 -5.81 -12.18 6.60
CA LEU A 39 -5.14 -13.09 5.68
C LEU A 39 -6.16 -13.62 4.66
N GLN A 40 -5.73 -13.77 3.41
CA GLN A 40 -6.56 -14.39 2.39
C GLN A 40 -6.75 -15.89 2.64
N VAL A 41 -7.84 -16.44 2.10
CA VAL A 41 -8.08 -17.88 2.03
C VAL A 41 -8.38 -18.22 0.58
N GLY A 42 -7.54 -19.05 -0.05
CA GLY A 42 -7.65 -19.30 -1.49
C GLY A 42 -7.42 -18.03 -2.34
N PRO A 43 -8.18 -17.80 -3.42
CA PRO A 43 -7.95 -16.70 -4.36
C PRO A 43 -8.47 -15.33 -3.89
N THR A 44 -8.80 -15.16 -2.60
CA THR A 44 -9.52 -13.98 -2.07
C THR A 44 -8.62 -12.76 -1.77
N CYS A 45 -7.44 -12.65 -2.38
CA CYS A 45 -6.48 -11.57 -2.08
C CYS A 45 -7.06 -10.15 -2.27
N GLY A 46 -7.93 -9.96 -3.27
CA GLY A 46 -8.63 -8.69 -3.50
C GLY A 46 -9.58 -8.33 -2.36
N PHE A 47 -10.43 -9.28 -1.93
CA PHE A 47 -11.34 -9.06 -0.80
C PHE A 47 -10.61 -8.95 0.54
N ALA A 48 -9.50 -9.67 0.74
CA ALA A 48 -8.67 -9.52 1.93
C ALA A 48 -8.05 -8.11 1.99
N SER A 49 -7.54 -7.61 0.86
CA SER A 49 -7.02 -6.24 0.74
C SER A 49 -8.11 -5.18 0.98
N LEU A 50 -9.32 -5.39 0.47
CA LEU A 50 -10.47 -4.53 0.77
C LEU A 50 -10.87 -4.59 2.26
N SER A 51 -10.94 -5.77 2.86
CA SER A 51 -11.24 -5.95 4.29
C SER A 51 -10.25 -5.19 5.17
N ASN A 52 -8.96 -5.28 4.82
CA ASN A 52 -7.89 -4.49 5.44
C ASN A 52 -8.09 -2.98 5.27
N ALA A 53 -8.49 -2.51 4.09
CA ALA A 53 -8.81 -1.10 3.86
C ALA A 53 -10.04 -0.64 4.67
N LEU A 54 -11.09 -1.46 4.76
CA LEU A 54 -12.28 -1.13 5.53
C LEU A 54 -11.99 -1.07 7.03
N ASN A 55 -11.08 -1.92 7.54
CA ASN A 55 -10.64 -1.88 8.93
C ASN A 55 -9.98 -0.55 9.29
N ILE A 56 -9.18 0.03 8.38
CA ILE A 56 -8.54 1.34 8.57
C ILE A 56 -9.60 2.43 8.82
N TYR A 57 -10.72 2.36 8.12
CA TYR A 57 -11.81 3.33 8.23
C TYR A 57 -12.87 2.96 9.27
N ASN A 58 -12.71 1.85 10.00
CA ASN A 58 -13.75 1.27 10.88
C ASN A 58 -15.10 1.05 10.17
N LEU A 59 -15.05 0.70 8.88
CA LEU A 59 -16.23 0.44 8.04
C LEU A 59 -16.45 -1.06 7.78
N ASN A 60 -15.61 -1.91 8.37
CA ASN A 60 -15.69 -3.34 8.14
C ASN A 60 -16.74 -3.99 9.04
N SER A 61 -17.87 -4.33 8.45
CA SER A 61 -18.96 -5.06 9.10
C SER A 61 -19.08 -6.51 8.65
N HIS A 62 -18.25 -6.96 7.71
CA HIS A 62 -18.35 -8.25 7.04
C HIS A 62 -17.09 -9.07 7.29
N ASN A 63 -17.23 -10.37 7.49
CA ASN A 63 -16.07 -11.25 7.44
C ASN A 63 -15.61 -11.45 5.99
N LEU A 64 -14.45 -12.07 5.78
CA LEU A 64 -13.90 -12.26 4.45
C LEU A 64 -14.81 -13.07 3.51
N ASN A 65 -15.48 -14.10 4.03
CA ASN A 65 -16.39 -14.93 3.23
C ASN A 65 -17.63 -14.12 2.82
N ASP A 66 -18.20 -13.32 3.73
CA ASP A 66 -19.36 -12.48 3.41
C ASP A 66 -19.03 -11.48 2.29
N LEU A 67 -17.82 -10.91 2.29
CA LEU A 67 -17.36 -10.02 1.21
C LEU A 67 -17.25 -10.75 -0.13
N VAL A 68 -16.80 -12.01 -0.13
CA VAL A 68 -16.74 -12.84 -1.34
C VAL A 68 -18.14 -13.16 -1.85
N GLU A 69 -19.09 -13.47 -0.97
CA GLU A 69 -20.50 -13.69 -1.34
C GLU A 69 -21.14 -12.43 -1.94
N LEU A 70 -20.87 -11.26 -1.35
CA LEU A 70 -21.29 -9.97 -1.92
C LEU A 70 -20.67 -9.77 -3.31
N GLY A 71 -19.38 -10.06 -3.48
CA GLY A 71 -18.72 -10.00 -4.77
C GLY A 71 -19.34 -10.93 -5.80
N ARG A 72 -19.69 -12.16 -5.41
CA ARG A 72 -20.30 -13.16 -6.29
C ARG A 72 -21.68 -12.74 -6.73
N SER A 73 -22.52 -12.29 -5.79
CA SER A 73 -23.85 -11.75 -6.10
C SER A 73 -23.81 -10.50 -6.97
N PHE A 74 -22.75 -9.69 -6.86
CA PHE A 74 -22.52 -8.53 -7.72
C PHE A 74 -21.91 -8.90 -9.09
N GLY A 75 -21.41 -10.14 -9.26
CA GLY A 75 -20.88 -10.66 -10.52
C GLY A 75 -19.41 -10.33 -10.80
N ILE A 76 -18.61 -10.04 -9.76
CA ILE A 76 -17.19 -9.63 -9.92
C ILE A 76 -16.17 -10.71 -9.59
N THR A 77 -16.66 -11.88 -9.17
CA THR A 77 -15.87 -13.04 -8.78
C THR A 77 -16.70 -14.32 -8.88
N ASN A 78 -16.06 -15.47 -9.10
CA ASN A 78 -16.67 -16.78 -8.88
C ASN A 78 -16.19 -17.40 -7.56
N ASN A 79 -14.88 -17.39 -7.30
CA ASN A 79 -14.28 -18.10 -6.16
C ASN A 79 -13.51 -17.19 -5.17
N GLY A 80 -13.47 -15.88 -5.40
CA GLY A 80 -12.73 -14.89 -4.62
C GLY A 80 -11.76 -14.04 -5.44
N GLU A 81 -11.42 -14.47 -6.65
CA GLU A 81 -10.62 -13.70 -7.61
C GLU A 81 -11.36 -12.44 -8.08
N ILE A 82 -10.64 -11.35 -8.35
CA ILE A 82 -11.24 -10.13 -8.89
C ILE A 82 -11.01 -10.08 -10.39
N PHE A 83 -12.09 -10.03 -11.17
CA PHE A 83 -12.00 -10.07 -12.64
C PHE A 83 -11.55 -8.75 -13.28
N SER A 84 -11.88 -7.61 -12.67
CA SER A 84 -11.59 -6.29 -13.24
C SER A 84 -11.47 -5.23 -12.14
N VAL A 85 -10.49 -4.33 -12.31
CA VAL A 85 -10.29 -3.15 -11.45
C VAL A 85 -11.51 -2.24 -11.50
N GLU A 86 -12.10 -2.04 -12.68
CA GLU A 86 -13.28 -1.20 -12.86
C GLU A 86 -14.49 -1.76 -12.13
N TRP A 87 -14.71 -3.06 -12.27
CA TRP A 87 -15.83 -3.73 -11.62
C TRP A 87 -15.66 -3.71 -10.09
N PHE A 88 -14.43 -3.86 -9.61
CA PHE A 88 -14.14 -3.79 -8.18
C PHE A 88 -14.31 -2.37 -7.63
N CYS A 89 -13.93 -1.34 -8.39
CA CYS A 89 -14.19 0.05 -8.04
C CYS A 89 -15.71 0.32 -7.94
N ASN A 90 -16.50 -0.16 -8.90
CA ASN A 90 -17.96 -0.05 -8.89
C ASN A 90 -18.60 -0.80 -7.72
N PHE A 91 -18.07 -1.99 -7.40
CA PHE A 91 -18.48 -2.75 -6.22
C PHE A 91 -18.25 -1.95 -4.93
N ILE A 92 -17.05 -1.38 -4.75
CA ILE A 92 -16.75 -0.56 -3.56
C ILE A 92 -17.65 0.68 -3.52
N GLN A 93 -17.85 1.35 -4.65
CA GLN A 93 -18.71 2.55 -4.73
C GLN A 93 -20.18 2.23 -4.39
N LYS A 94 -20.66 1.03 -4.73
CA LYS A 94 -22.03 0.58 -4.42
C LYS A 94 -22.24 0.30 -2.94
N TYR A 95 -21.33 -0.46 -2.31
CA TYR A 95 -21.51 -0.93 -0.94
C TYR A 95 -20.95 0.03 0.12
N TRP A 96 -19.96 0.86 -0.25
CA TRP A 96 -19.37 1.88 0.63
C TRP A 96 -19.31 3.25 -0.09
N PRO A 97 -20.46 3.87 -0.37
CA PRO A 97 -20.52 5.07 -1.20
C PRO A 97 -19.76 6.28 -0.63
N SER A 98 -19.55 6.32 0.69
CA SER A 98 -18.78 7.36 1.39
C SER A 98 -17.28 7.30 1.13
N LEU A 99 -16.75 6.19 0.58
CA LEU A 99 -15.32 6.05 0.29
C LEU A 99 -14.90 6.74 -1.01
N HIS A 100 -15.83 6.97 -1.94
CA HIS A 100 -15.57 7.57 -3.24
C HIS A 100 -14.33 6.97 -3.96
N PRO A 101 -14.29 5.63 -4.19
CA PRO A 101 -13.14 4.98 -4.80
C PRO A 101 -12.85 5.55 -6.20
N LYS A 102 -11.57 5.60 -6.56
CA LYS A 102 -11.10 6.07 -7.86
C LYS A 102 -10.05 5.10 -8.40
N ILE A 103 -10.05 4.93 -9.70
CA ILE A 103 -9.01 4.18 -10.40
C ILE A 103 -7.89 5.15 -10.75
N ALA A 104 -6.67 4.75 -10.43
CA ALA A 104 -5.46 5.44 -10.80
C ALA A 104 -4.71 4.56 -11.81
N GLU A 105 -4.38 5.13 -12.97
CA GLU A 105 -3.53 4.46 -13.95
C GLU A 105 -2.05 4.71 -13.61
N PHE A 106 -1.26 3.64 -13.64
CA PHE A 106 0.19 3.68 -13.50
C PHE A 106 0.80 3.29 -14.85
N GLY A 107 1.34 4.26 -15.60
CA GLY A 107 1.92 4.06 -16.93
C GLY A 107 2.70 5.28 -17.45
N GLU A 108 3.68 5.02 -18.32
CA GLU A 108 4.66 5.88 -19.07
C GLU A 108 4.94 7.34 -18.62
N MET A 109 4.83 7.62 -17.32
CA MET A 109 5.03 8.88 -16.59
C MET A 109 3.87 9.90 -16.66
N LYS A 110 3.29 10.13 -15.48
CA LYS A 110 2.96 11.47 -14.95
C LYS A 110 2.77 11.48 -13.44
N SER A 111 2.62 10.33 -12.79
CA SER A 111 2.73 10.26 -11.33
C SER A 111 3.20 8.91 -10.80
N SER A 112 4.25 8.90 -9.96
CA SER A 112 4.70 7.71 -9.23
C SER A 112 3.70 7.30 -8.12
N ILE A 113 3.78 6.05 -7.64
CA ILE A 113 3.04 5.62 -6.43
C ILE A 113 3.35 6.54 -5.23
N VAL A 114 4.60 7.05 -5.17
CA VAL A 114 5.07 8.01 -4.16
C VAL A 114 4.24 9.29 -4.20
N GLU A 115 3.90 9.81 -5.37
CA GLU A 115 3.06 11.01 -5.49
C GLU A 115 1.65 10.82 -4.94
N TYR A 116 1.08 9.62 -5.04
CA TYR A 116 -0.23 9.35 -4.47
C TYR A 116 -0.25 9.44 -2.94
N PHE A 117 0.87 9.12 -2.26
CA PHE A 117 0.99 9.36 -0.82
C PHE A 117 1.04 10.87 -0.48
N GLY A 118 1.52 11.70 -1.41
CA GLY A 118 1.60 13.16 -1.28
C GLY A 118 0.36 13.94 -1.73
N LYS A 119 -0.53 13.33 -2.54
CA LYS A 119 -1.73 14.00 -3.09
C LYS A 119 -2.64 14.53 -1.98
N ARG A 120 -2.89 15.84 -2.04
CA ARG A 120 -3.69 16.60 -1.08
C ARG A 120 -5.19 16.29 -1.21
N GLY A 121 -5.74 15.57 -0.25
CA GLY A 121 -7.17 15.57 0.06
C GLY A 121 -7.38 15.67 1.56
N ASN A 122 -7.80 16.84 2.07
CA ASN A 122 -8.15 17.04 3.49
C ASN A 122 -7.10 16.59 4.53
N ASN A 123 -5.79 16.71 4.23
CA ASN A 123 -4.68 16.19 5.06
C ASN A 123 -4.76 14.67 5.37
N LYS A 124 -5.52 13.89 4.57
CA LYS A 124 -5.59 12.44 4.69
C LYS A 124 -4.90 11.80 3.49
N ILE A 125 -4.13 10.75 3.76
CA ILE A 125 -3.42 10.00 2.73
C ILE A 125 -4.39 8.94 2.19
N PRO A 126 -4.49 8.75 0.88
CA PRO A 126 -5.40 7.76 0.32
C PRO A 126 -4.98 6.34 0.68
N THR A 127 -5.94 5.47 0.98
CA THR A 127 -5.69 4.02 0.97
C THR A 127 -5.62 3.53 -0.47
N ILE A 128 -4.52 2.87 -0.83
CA ILE A 128 -4.28 2.39 -2.20
C ILE A 128 -4.40 0.87 -2.21
N LEU A 129 -5.31 0.37 -3.04
CA LEU A 129 -5.34 -1.04 -3.42
C LEU A 129 -4.60 -1.16 -4.75
N ILE A 130 -3.62 -2.06 -4.81
CA ILE A 130 -2.79 -2.25 -6.00
C ILE A 130 -2.94 -3.67 -6.54
N PRO A 131 -3.44 -3.84 -7.77
CA PRO A 131 -3.26 -5.09 -8.50
C PRO A 131 -1.81 -5.19 -8.99
N TYR A 132 -1.21 -6.37 -8.89
CA TYR A 132 0.13 -6.65 -9.40
C TYR A 132 0.28 -8.13 -9.72
N ASP A 133 1.27 -8.48 -10.53
CA ASP A 133 1.66 -9.87 -10.77
C ASP A 133 2.57 -10.36 -9.64
N CYS A 134 2.18 -11.42 -8.93
CA CYS A 134 2.98 -11.98 -7.86
C CYS A 134 3.85 -13.14 -8.31
N ASP A 135 5.06 -13.20 -7.75
CA ASP A 135 5.91 -14.37 -7.86
C ASP A 135 5.30 -15.55 -7.08
N ARG A 136 5.46 -16.77 -7.61
CA ARG A 136 4.83 -17.97 -7.02
C ARG A 136 5.44 -18.37 -5.68
N GLY A 137 6.70 -18.04 -5.43
CA GLY A 137 7.46 -18.49 -4.27
C GLY A 137 7.36 -17.55 -3.06
N ASN A 138 7.31 -16.24 -3.29
CA ASN A 138 7.43 -15.26 -2.22
C ASN A 138 6.39 -14.11 -2.27
N PHE A 139 5.45 -14.16 -3.23
CA PHE A 139 4.44 -13.12 -3.47
C PHE A 139 5.04 -11.73 -3.75
N GLU A 140 6.33 -11.62 -4.07
CA GLU A 140 6.91 -10.34 -4.45
C GLU A 140 6.36 -9.89 -5.81
N PRO A 141 6.23 -8.57 -6.05
CA PRO A 141 5.87 -8.08 -7.37
C PRO A 141 6.87 -8.52 -8.44
N CYS A 142 6.35 -9.01 -9.55
CA CYS A 142 7.10 -9.44 -10.71
C CYS A 142 6.31 -9.10 -11.99
N ASN A 143 6.89 -9.34 -13.17
CA ASN A 143 6.14 -9.28 -14.41
C ASN A 143 5.92 -10.69 -14.94
N ARG A 144 4.68 -11.18 -14.88
CA ARG A 144 4.27 -12.50 -15.36
C ARG A 144 3.15 -12.39 -16.40
N ASN A 145 3.06 -11.24 -17.08
CA ASN A 145 2.08 -10.96 -18.13
C ASN A 145 0.62 -11.24 -17.68
N GLY A 146 0.28 -10.90 -16.44
CA GLY A 146 -1.05 -11.08 -15.84
C GLY A 146 -1.32 -12.49 -15.29
N LEU A 147 -0.41 -13.46 -15.46
CA LEU A 147 -0.60 -14.84 -15.00
C LEU A 147 -0.43 -15.02 -13.48
N GLY A 148 -0.04 -13.95 -12.78
CA GLY A 148 0.16 -13.93 -11.33
C GLY A 148 -0.74 -12.92 -10.62
N ALA A 149 -1.88 -12.54 -11.22
CA ALA A 149 -2.71 -11.46 -10.70
C ALA A 149 -2.99 -11.61 -9.19
N HIS A 150 -2.61 -10.58 -8.45
CA HIS A 150 -2.71 -10.49 -7.01
C HIS A 150 -3.10 -9.07 -6.61
N TRP A 151 -3.56 -8.92 -5.38
CA TRP A 151 -3.95 -7.63 -4.82
C TRP A 151 -3.27 -7.42 -3.48
N ALA A 152 -2.79 -6.20 -3.26
CA ALA A 152 -2.32 -5.75 -1.97
C ALA A 152 -2.92 -4.40 -1.60
N ILE A 153 -2.86 -4.10 -0.31
CA ILE A 153 -3.03 -2.76 0.23
C ILE A 153 -1.65 -2.14 0.45
N LEU A 154 -1.45 -0.90 0.02
CA LEU A 154 -0.24 -0.15 0.34
C LEU A 154 -0.45 0.61 1.65
N THR A 155 0.37 0.29 2.66
CA THR A 155 0.30 0.91 3.99
C THR A 155 1.33 2.03 4.18
N GLY A 156 2.26 2.18 3.24
CA GLY A 156 3.37 3.12 3.33
C GLY A 156 4.43 2.90 2.26
N CYS A 157 5.55 3.63 2.38
CA CYS A 157 6.74 3.48 1.55
C CYS A 157 8.01 3.77 2.34
N LEU A 158 9.15 3.35 1.80
CA LEU A 158 10.48 3.71 2.28
C LEU A 158 11.13 4.58 1.21
N LEU A 159 11.53 5.79 1.58
CA LEU A 159 12.28 6.70 0.71
C LEU A 159 13.76 6.62 1.10
N LEU A 160 14.63 6.40 0.13
CA LEU A 160 16.08 6.40 0.33
C LEU A 160 16.64 7.68 -0.28
N CYS A 161 17.47 8.41 0.47
CA CYS A 161 18.02 9.69 0.04
C CYS A 161 19.55 9.66 0.08
N ASP A 162 20.16 10.11 -1.01
CA ASP A 162 21.60 10.31 -1.08
C ASP A 162 21.98 11.49 -0.18
N ASP A 163 23.02 11.31 0.63
CA ASP A 163 23.48 12.34 1.56
C ASP A 163 24.66 13.06 0.93
N SER A 164 24.46 14.33 0.55
CA SER A 164 25.56 15.18 0.04
C SER A 164 26.22 16.01 1.14
N GLY A 165 25.94 15.77 2.43
CA GLY A 165 26.49 16.60 3.51
C GLY A 165 26.40 16.01 4.93
N GLU A 166 27.60 15.93 5.54
CA GLU A 166 27.99 15.75 6.94
C GLU A 166 27.21 14.75 7.82
N GLU A 167 27.98 13.80 8.38
CA GLU A 167 27.59 12.81 9.38
C GLU A 167 26.80 13.45 10.54
N SER A 168 25.48 13.31 10.52
CA SER A 168 24.63 13.61 11.68
C SER A 168 24.23 12.31 12.35
N ASN A 169 24.64 12.13 13.60
CA ASN A 169 24.31 11.02 14.52
C ASN A 169 22.81 10.93 14.92
N GLU A 170 21.88 11.39 14.10
CA GLU A 170 20.44 11.22 14.31
C GLU A 170 19.97 9.93 13.65
N GLU A 171 19.10 9.16 14.31
CA GLU A 171 18.57 7.87 13.83
C GLU A 171 18.29 7.93 12.30
N ASN A 172 19.03 7.15 11.51
CA ASN A 172 18.98 7.13 10.03
C ASN A 172 17.60 6.76 9.44
N ILE A 173 16.58 6.55 10.29
CA ILE A 173 15.22 6.19 9.95
C ILE A 173 14.24 7.13 10.65
N LYS A 174 13.61 8.03 9.90
CA LYS A 174 12.53 8.88 10.41
C LYS A 174 11.17 8.34 9.99
N ILE A 175 10.24 8.19 10.94
CA ILE A 175 8.82 7.91 10.64
C ILE A 175 8.11 9.20 10.27
N ILE A 176 7.52 9.21 9.09
CA ILE A 176 6.64 10.27 8.60
C ILE A 176 5.18 9.86 8.84
N LYS A 177 4.38 10.74 9.46
CA LYS A 177 2.99 10.43 9.88
C LYS A 177 1.91 11.22 9.15
N SER A 178 2.27 12.20 8.33
CA SER A 178 1.31 13.04 7.60
C SER A 178 1.75 13.33 6.16
N SER A 179 0.81 13.64 5.26
CA SER A 179 1.12 14.09 3.89
C SER A 179 1.98 15.35 3.88
N ASN A 180 1.84 16.23 4.86
CA ASN A 180 2.63 17.47 4.92
C ASN A 180 4.10 17.17 5.23
N GLU A 181 4.36 16.33 6.22
CA GLU A 181 5.73 15.87 6.50
C GLU A 181 6.30 15.07 5.32
N PHE A 182 5.48 14.25 4.67
CA PHE A 182 5.88 13.50 3.48
C PHE A 182 6.30 14.41 2.33
N ASN A 183 5.46 15.38 1.98
CA ASN A 183 5.75 16.35 0.92
C ASN A 183 6.97 17.20 1.25
N ASN A 184 7.17 17.57 2.52
CA ASN A 184 8.38 18.28 2.95
C ASN A 184 9.63 17.43 2.70
N VAL A 185 9.61 16.14 3.05
CA VAL A 185 10.76 15.24 2.82
C VAL A 185 11.00 15.05 1.33
N VAL A 186 9.96 14.82 0.54
CA VAL A 186 10.08 14.66 -0.92
C VAL A 186 10.66 15.91 -1.57
N ASN A 187 10.19 17.10 -1.19
CA ASN A 187 10.65 18.37 -1.75
C ASN A 187 12.08 18.73 -1.31
N VAL A 188 12.41 18.58 -0.02
CA VAL A 188 13.75 18.94 0.50
C VAL A 188 14.83 18.05 -0.10
N ASN A 189 14.52 16.79 -0.38
CA ASN A 189 15.49 15.82 -0.89
C ASN A 189 15.39 15.60 -2.41
N ASN A 190 14.62 16.41 -3.14
CA ASN A 190 14.44 16.31 -4.61
C ASN A 190 14.15 14.87 -5.09
N ILE A 191 13.25 14.16 -4.41
CA ILE A 191 12.95 12.73 -4.67
C ILE A 191 12.06 12.54 -5.91
N LEU A 192 11.39 13.60 -6.35
CA LEU A 192 10.53 13.69 -7.53
C LEU A 192 10.86 14.96 -8.30
#